data_AF-A0A8H7D1J0-F1
#
_entry.id   AF-A0A8H7D1J0-F1
#
_cell.length_a   1.000
_cell.length_b   1.000
_cell.length_c   1.000
_cell.angle_alpha   90.00
_cell.angle_beta   90.00
_cell.angle_gamma   90.00
#
_symmetry.space_group_name_H-M   'P 1'
#
loop_
_entity.id
_entity.type
_entity.pdbx_description
1 polymer ?
#
loop_
_entity_poly.entity_id
_entity_poly.type
_entity_poly.pdbx_seq_one_letter_code
_entity_poly.pdbx_strand_id
1 'polypeptide(L)'
;MRKNIYTLVLVSILSLGQLVAAHPGTADLPRAEGRRSRGEPSPAALPDLPTAQAVSEVDDSLDIDNIQSDILVGMHKNTELFFFFHVNNAATFKSKLASDIVPIITTTTEILSVNTQPITAVNIAFSHTGLVTLGVTDDLGDSNFVAGQYADVHNASFVIGDDPSTWNAAFAGTNIHGVFLLASDTAANIASELANIQSILGSSITEIYRLNGAARPGAEQGHEHFGFMDGISQPAVNGFTNPVLPGQTSVDPGTFLLGETGDPGLDLRPTWAKDGSFLVFRQLQQLVPEFNQFLTDHPLDVGELTPEQGSELLGARMVGRWKSGAPIFLSPTADDPVLAADPNRNNNFTYLLDVPDPGTENHFNQTNCPFGAHIRKVHPRGDLDPAAENSHFIIRSSIPYGPEVTAAETASSTTSIDRGLAFVSYQASIFNGFMFLQSIWINNVGFIFGKVDPTIGVDPIIGTLGGGPKNISGLNPLVPVDESSDFHDDPWNDVVIPRDYVISRGGEYFFSPSLSGLGAIAAA
;
A
#
# COMPACT_ATOMS: atom_id res chain seq x y z
N MET A 1 -33.01 -20.21 65.66
CA MET A 1 -32.23 -21.44 65.37
C MET A 1 -30.90 -21.03 64.73
N ARG A 2 -29.80 -21.76 64.99
CA ARG A 2 -28.45 -21.74 64.35
C ARG A 2 -27.99 -20.41 63.68
N LYS A 3 -27.04 -19.66 64.27
CA LYS A 3 -25.57 -19.64 63.97
C LYS A 3 -25.24 -19.16 62.54
N ASN A 4 -24.20 -18.40 62.18
CA ASN A 4 -23.05 -17.69 62.80
C ASN A 4 -22.42 -16.82 61.65
N ILE A 5 -21.59 -15.77 61.76
CA ILE A 5 -21.05 -14.91 62.84
C ILE A 5 -20.53 -13.59 62.17
N TYR A 6 -20.39 -12.48 62.90
CA TYR A 6 -19.69 -11.25 62.42
C TYR A 6 -18.19 -11.26 62.79
N THR A 7 -17.34 -10.47 62.13
CA THR A 7 -16.61 -9.31 62.73
C THR A 7 -15.55 -8.71 61.78
N LEU A 8 -15.44 -7.38 61.86
CA LEU A 8 -14.53 -6.46 61.15
C LEU A 8 -13.07 -6.52 61.68
N VAL A 9 -12.17 -5.70 61.12
CA VAL A 9 -11.38 -4.64 61.83
C VAL A 9 -10.12 -4.23 61.04
N LEU A 10 -9.97 -2.92 60.80
CA LEU A 10 -8.71 -2.23 60.39
C LEU A 10 -7.78 -2.03 61.61
N VAL A 11 -6.46 -1.87 61.43
CA VAL A 11 -5.65 -0.83 62.16
C VAL A 11 -4.21 -0.66 61.63
N SER A 12 -3.83 0.61 61.45
CA SER A 12 -2.54 1.34 61.52
C SER A 12 -1.14 0.75 61.17
N ILE A 13 -0.51 1.42 60.19
CA ILE A 13 0.77 2.17 60.22
C ILE A 13 1.75 1.91 61.39
N LEU A 14 3.03 1.62 61.06
CA LEU A 14 4.22 2.09 61.79
C LEU A 14 5.47 2.11 60.90
N SER A 15 6.43 2.99 61.23
CA SER A 15 7.63 3.31 60.42
C SER A 15 8.90 3.32 61.26
N LEU A 16 10.03 2.85 60.72
CA LEU A 16 11.42 3.40 60.80
C LEU A 16 12.45 2.28 60.51
N GLY A 17 13.61 2.65 59.94
CA GLY A 17 14.81 1.79 59.96
C GLY A 17 15.73 1.91 58.75
N GLN A 18 16.51 2.98 58.64
CA GLN A 18 17.69 3.00 57.75
C GLN A 18 18.82 2.15 58.36
N LEU A 19 19.61 1.49 57.52
CA LEU A 19 21.05 1.33 57.78
C LEU A 19 21.86 1.30 56.46
N VAL A 20 23.15 1.57 56.56
CA VAL A 20 24.00 2.07 55.47
C VAL A 20 24.78 0.98 54.74
N ALA A 21 25.04 1.25 53.46
CA ALA A 21 25.86 0.57 52.47
C ALA A 21 27.03 -0.33 52.90
N ALA A 22 27.23 -1.40 52.11
CA ALA A 22 28.55 -1.91 51.74
C ALA A 22 28.53 -2.40 50.27
N HIS A 23 29.37 -1.81 49.42
CA HIS A 23 29.87 -2.44 48.19
C HIS A 23 31.06 -3.33 48.62
N PRO A 24 31.26 -4.52 48.01
CA PRO A 24 31.83 -4.55 46.66
C PRO A 24 31.37 -5.75 45.79
N GLY A 25 31.80 -5.76 44.51
CA GLY A 25 31.88 -6.98 43.70
C GLY A 25 31.14 -6.90 42.37
N THR A 26 31.89 -6.68 41.29
CA THR A 26 31.43 -6.90 39.91
C THR A 26 31.09 -8.37 39.68
N ALA A 27 29.87 -8.64 39.25
CA ALA A 27 29.47 -9.92 38.67
C ALA A 27 28.55 -9.64 37.48
N ASP A 28 28.91 -10.14 36.30
CA ASP A 28 28.09 -10.00 35.10
C ASP A 28 26.73 -10.65 35.30
N LEU A 29 25.66 -9.84 35.21
CA LEU A 29 24.30 -10.36 35.08
C LEU A 29 24.06 -10.69 33.60
N PRO A 30 23.60 -11.92 33.27
CA PRO A 30 23.29 -12.26 31.88
C PRO A 30 22.26 -11.29 31.31
N ARG A 31 22.56 -10.77 30.11
CA ARG A 31 21.63 -9.97 29.30
C ARG A 31 20.33 -10.77 29.16
N ALA A 32 19.23 -10.26 29.68
CA ALA A 32 17.95 -10.96 29.59
C ALA A 32 17.58 -11.14 28.12
N GLU A 33 17.53 -12.40 27.67
CA GLU A 33 17.05 -12.73 26.33
C GLU A 33 15.58 -12.34 26.24
N GLY A 34 15.30 -11.23 25.55
CA GLY A 34 13.94 -10.81 25.22
C GLY A 34 13.30 -11.91 24.39
N ARG A 35 12.38 -12.67 25.00
CA ARG A 35 11.65 -13.75 24.35
C ARG A 35 10.76 -13.14 23.27
N ARG A 36 11.23 -13.14 22.02
CA ARG A 36 10.52 -12.61 20.85
C ARG A 36 9.09 -13.14 20.82
N SER A 37 8.11 -12.25 20.71
CA SER A 37 6.81 -12.63 20.18
C SER A 37 7.02 -13.15 18.77
N ARG A 38 6.44 -14.30 18.44
CA ARG A 38 6.10 -14.55 17.04
C ARG A 38 5.09 -13.46 16.68
N GLY A 39 5.31 -12.76 15.56
CA GLY A 39 4.27 -11.92 14.99
C GLY A 39 3.00 -12.76 14.78
N GLU A 40 1.84 -12.10 14.75
CA GLU A 40 0.63 -12.78 14.31
C GLU A 40 0.85 -13.32 12.89
N PRO A 41 0.33 -14.52 12.56
CA PRO A 41 0.47 -15.05 11.21
C PRO A 41 -0.18 -14.07 10.22
N SER A 42 0.45 -13.92 9.05
CA SER A 42 -0.12 -13.18 7.93
C SER A 42 -1.57 -13.63 7.67
N PRO A 43 -2.51 -12.73 7.35
CA PRO A 43 -3.86 -13.11 6.97
C PRO A 43 -3.83 -14.17 5.86
N ALA A 44 -4.59 -15.26 6.01
CA ALA A 44 -4.44 -16.46 5.18
C ALA A 44 -4.68 -16.26 3.67
N ALA A 45 -5.26 -15.13 3.27
CA ALA A 45 -5.42 -14.74 1.86
C ALA A 45 -4.12 -14.22 1.22
N LEU A 46 -3.13 -13.79 2.01
CA LEU A 46 -1.89 -13.25 1.49
C LEU A 46 -0.91 -14.37 1.10
N PRO A 47 -0.10 -14.18 0.06
CA PRO A 47 1.00 -15.09 -0.24
C PRO A 47 2.01 -15.12 0.92
N ASP A 48 2.59 -16.30 1.17
CA ASP A 48 3.77 -16.42 2.03
C ASP A 48 4.96 -15.68 1.40
N LEU A 49 5.88 -15.20 2.24
CA LEU A 49 7.12 -14.61 1.76
C LEU A 49 8.04 -15.66 1.10
N PRO A 50 8.78 -15.29 0.04
CA PRO A 50 9.90 -16.10 -0.44
C PRO A 50 10.86 -16.38 0.72
N THR A 51 11.24 -17.65 0.90
CA THR A 51 12.30 -17.94 1.89
C THR A 51 13.65 -17.52 1.33
N ALA A 52 14.59 -17.08 2.17
CA ALA A 52 15.94 -16.75 1.72
C ALA A 52 16.63 -17.90 0.95
N GLN A 53 16.32 -19.16 1.30
CA GLN A 53 16.74 -20.33 0.52
C GLN A 53 16.10 -20.34 -0.87
N ALA A 54 14.78 -20.16 -0.96
CA ALA A 54 14.07 -20.14 -2.24
C ALA A 54 14.52 -19.01 -3.17
N VAL A 55 14.96 -17.85 -2.64
CA VAL A 55 15.59 -16.79 -3.45
C VAL A 55 16.94 -17.25 -4.00
N SER A 56 17.82 -17.80 -3.15
CA SER A 56 19.15 -18.32 -3.55
C SER A 56 19.12 -19.51 -4.52
N GLU A 57 17.94 -20.04 -4.84
CA GLU A 57 17.74 -21.13 -5.81
C GLU A 57 17.34 -20.63 -7.21
N VAL A 58 17.04 -19.34 -7.41
CA VAL A 58 16.44 -18.81 -8.66
C VAL A 58 17.48 -18.15 -9.57
N ASP A 59 18.22 -17.15 -9.05
CA ASP A 59 19.37 -16.51 -9.72
C ASP A 59 20.18 -15.70 -8.69
N ASP A 60 21.51 -15.67 -8.81
CA ASP A 60 22.43 -14.92 -7.93
C ASP A 60 22.61 -13.45 -8.39
N SER A 61 21.78 -12.96 -9.32
CA SER A 61 21.97 -11.64 -9.96
C SER A 61 21.47 -10.46 -9.12
N LEU A 62 20.49 -10.67 -8.23
CA LEU A 62 19.86 -9.61 -7.45
C LEU A 62 20.42 -9.51 -6.02
N ASP A 63 21.10 -8.40 -5.71
CA ASP A 63 21.71 -8.17 -4.39
C ASP A 63 20.68 -7.74 -3.33
N ILE A 64 19.95 -8.72 -2.79
CA ILE A 64 18.94 -8.49 -1.74
C ILE A 64 19.52 -8.10 -0.37
N ASP A 65 20.85 -8.16 -0.18
CA ASP A 65 21.55 -7.57 0.96
C ASP A 65 21.77 -6.05 0.77
N ASN A 66 21.80 -5.56 -0.47
CA ASN A 66 21.92 -4.15 -0.83
C ASN A 66 20.55 -3.42 -0.91
N ILE A 67 19.44 -4.15 -1.08
CA ILE A 67 18.09 -3.59 -1.26
C ILE A 67 17.38 -3.37 0.09
N GLN A 68 16.73 -2.20 0.25
CA GLN A 68 15.91 -1.88 1.42
C GLN A 68 14.61 -2.70 1.46
N SER A 69 14.28 -3.25 2.63
CA SER A 69 13.23 -4.27 2.84
C SER A 69 11.85 -3.95 2.28
N ASP A 70 11.38 -2.71 2.37
CA ASP A 70 10.00 -2.36 2.01
C ASP A 70 9.74 -2.40 0.49
N ILE A 71 10.82 -2.35 -0.32
CA ILE A 71 10.76 -2.24 -1.79
C ILE A 71 10.17 -3.49 -2.46
N LEU A 72 10.60 -4.68 -2.04
CA LEU A 72 10.28 -5.94 -2.74
C LEU A 72 9.23 -6.81 -2.04
N VAL A 73 9.02 -6.59 -0.75
CA VAL A 73 8.19 -7.46 0.10
C VAL A 73 7.30 -6.67 1.04
N GLY A 74 7.81 -5.57 1.59
CA GLY A 74 7.14 -4.79 2.61
C GLY A 74 7.77 -5.00 3.99
N MET A 75 7.40 -4.18 4.96
CA MET A 75 7.95 -4.30 6.33
C MET A 75 7.37 -5.46 7.17
N HIS A 76 6.19 -6.01 6.83
CA HIS A 76 5.49 -7.09 7.57
C HIS A 76 5.36 -6.88 9.08
N LYS A 77 4.89 -5.70 9.50
CA LYS A 77 4.64 -5.36 10.89
C LYS A 77 3.25 -4.78 11.11
N ASN A 78 2.70 -4.99 12.31
CA ASN A 78 1.35 -4.53 12.66
C ASN A 78 1.19 -3.00 12.76
N THR A 79 2.28 -2.24 12.94
CA THR A 79 2.25 -0.77 12.98
C THR A 79 3.42 -0.18 12.21
N GLU A 80 3.23 1.00 11.63
CA GLU A 80 4.23 1.73 10.87
C GLU A 80 4.12 3.25 11.07
N LEU A 81 5.24 3.94 10.95
CA LEU A 81 5.33 5.39 11.01
C LEU A 81 6.10 5.92 9.80
N PHE A 82 5.44 6.79 9.03
CA PHE A 82 6.07 7.64 8.04
C PHE A 82 6.48 8.95 8.72
N PHE A 83 7.78 9.18 8.87
CA PHE A 83 8.35 10.37 9.50
C PHE A 83 9.02 11.26 8.43
N PHE A 84 8.34 12.33 8.03
CA PHE A 84 8.77 13.24 6.98
C PHE A 84 9.62 14.38 7.56
N PHE A 85 10.81 14.58 7.00
CA PHE A 85 11.79 15.51 7.54
C PHE A 85 12.38 16.46 6.47
N HIS A 86 12.85 17.61 6.96
CA HIS A 86 13.68 18.57 6.25
C HIS A 86 15.12 18.49 6.79
N VAL A 87 16.12 18.74 5.94
CA VAL A 87 17.55 18.71 6.33
C VAL A 87 18.06 20.12 6.56
N ASN A 88 18.39 20.46 7.81
CA ASN A 88 18.93 21.76 8.21
C ASN A 88 20.45 21.86 8.04
N ASN A 89 21.17 20.74 8.16
CA ASN A 89 22.62 20.70 8.10
C ASN A 89 23.10 19.43 7.39
N ALA A 90 23.34 19.55 6.08
CA ALA A 90 23.78 18.45 5.24
C ALA A 90 25.08 17.78 5.70
N ALA A 91 26.05 18.54 6.24
CA ALA A 91 27.33 17.97 6.69
C ALA A 91 27.16 17.08 7.93
N THR A 92 26.39 17.53 8.92
CA THR A 92 26.05 16.70 10.09
C THR A 92 25.16 15.53 9.70
N PHE A 93 24.15 15.76 8.83
CA PHE A 93 23.26 14.71 8.35
C PHE A 93 24.03 13.60 7.64
N LYS A 94 24.88 13.92 6.64
CA LYS A 94 25.67 12.93 5.90
C LYS A 94 26.64 12.16 6.79
N SER A 95 27.33 12.86 7.71
CA SER A 95 28.19 12.19 8.69
C SER A 95 27.42 11.16 9.52
N LYS A 96 26.20 11.50 9.96
CA LYS A 96 25.34 10.62 10.76
C LYS A 96 24.63 9.54 9.95
N LEU A 97 24.33 9.82 8.69
CA LEU A 97 23.82 8.85 7.73
C LEU A 97 24.79 7.67 7.62
N ALA A 98 26.07 7.95 7.35
CA ALA A 98 27.11 6.93 7.26
C ALA A 98 27.37 6.17 8.58
N SER A 99 27.52 6.88 9.70
CA SER A 99 28.02 6.26 10.94
C SER A 99 26.96 5.59 11.81
N ASP A 100 25.71 6.05 11.77
CA ASP A 100 24.69 5.67 12.75
C ASP A 100 23.35 5.24 12.11
N ILE A 101 22.98 5.75 10.92
CA ILE A 101 21.71 5.40 10.26
C ILE A 101 21.83 4.20 9.31
N VAL A 102 22.81 4.19 8.39
CA VAL A 102 23.01 3.05 7.47
C VAL A 102 23.10 1.69 8.21
N PRO A 103 23.78 1.59 9.38
CA PRO A 103 23.82 0.33 10.15
C PRO A 103 22.50 -0.14 10.77
N ILE A 104 21.41 0.65 10.72
CA ILE A 104 20.07 0.25 11.20
C ILE A 104 19.05 0.12 10.06
N ILE A 105 19.43 0.38 8.81
CA ILE A 105 18.54 0.20 7.65
C ILE A 105 18.34 -1.29 7.40
N THR A 106 17.08 -1.72 7.39
CA THR A 106 16.69 -3.12 7.23
C THR A 106 16.72 -3.55 5.77
N THR A 107 17.41 -4.65 5.48
CA THR A 107 17.54 -5.19 4.11
C THR A 107 16.43 -6.18 3.77
N THR A 108 16.23 -6.44 2.48
CA THR A 108 15.31 -7.50 2.02
C THR A 108 15.70 -8.85 2.63
N THR A 109 16.97 -9.24 2.64
CA THR A 109 17.42 -10.49 3.30
C THR A 109 17.01 -10.57 4.77
N GLU A 110 17.14 -9.48 5.53
CA GLU A 110 16.82 -9.47 6.96
C GLU A 110 15.32 -9.69 7.23
N ILE A 111 14.44 -9.17 6.38
CA ILE A 111 12.99 -9.27 6.60
C ILE A 111 12.42 -10.64 6.21
N LEU A 112 13.03 -11.37 5.26
CA LEU A 112 12.59 -12.71 4.80
C LEU A 112 12.65 -13.81 5.87
N SER A 113 13.28 -13.57 7.03
CA SER A 113 13.37 -14.56 8.11
C SER A 113 13.04 -13.96 9.47
N VAL A 114 12.07 -14.57 10.15
CA VAL A 114 11.64 -14.21 11.53
C VAL A 114 12.79 -14.24 12.55
N ASN A 115 13.90 -14.93 12.23
CA ASN A 115 15.10 -14.96 13.06
C ASN A 115 16.02 -13.74 12.85
N THR A 116 16.02 -13.13 11.67
CA THR A 116 16.83 -11.94 11.34
C THR A 116 16.05 -10.63 11.49
N GLN A 117 14.72 -10.65 11.34
CA GLN A 117 13.87 -9.47 11.51
C GLN A 117 14.21 -8.66 12.78
N PRO A 118 14.43 -7.34 12.67
CA PRO A 118 14.66 -6.46 13.81
C PRO A 118 13.36 -6.23 14.61
N ILE A 119 13.50 -5.62 15.80
CA ILE A 119 12.35 -5.22 16.63
C ILE A 119 11.56 -4.10 15.94
N THR A 120 12.26 -3.11 15.42
CA THR A 120 11.73 -2.08 14.52
C THR A 120 12.53 -2.17 13.23
N ALA A 121 11.86 -2.41 12.11
CA ALA A 121 12.46 -2.30 10.79
C ALA A 121 12.48 -0.83 10.38
N VAL A 122 13.57 -0.40 9.72
CA VAL A 122 13.79 1.00 9.34
C VAL A 122 14.23 1.09 7.90
N ASN A 123 13.53 1.87 7.09
CA ASN A 123 13.97 2.28 5.75
C ASN A 123 13.97 3.82 5.64
N ILE A 124 14.66 4.34 4.62
CA ILE A 124 14.79 5.78 4.37
C ILE A 124 14.77 6.08 2.86
N ALA A 125 14.01 7.11 2.48
CA ALA A 125 13.94 7.61 1.11
C ALA A 125 14.05 9.14 1.06
N PHE A 126 14.57 9.69 -0.03
CA PHE A 126 14.87 11.12 -0.21
C PHE A 126 14.07 11.70 -1.38
N SER A 127 13.50 12.89 -1.21
CA SER A 127 12.95 13.64 -2.35
C SER A 127 14.09 14.22 -3.19
N HIS A 128 13.78 14.71 -4.39
CA HIS A 128 14.77 15.37 -5.24
C HIS A 128 15.40 16.60 -4.55
N THR A 129 14.61 17.43 -3.87
CA THR A 129 15.13 18.58 -3.08
C THR A 129 15.98 18.13 -1.89
N GLY A 130 15.70 16.95 -1.32
CA GLY A 130 16.54 16.31 -0.33
C GLY A 130 17.92 15.92 -0.87
N LEU A 131 17.98 15.20 -1.99
CA LEU A 131 19.23 14.83 -2.64
C LEU A 131 20.08 16.07 -2.98
N VAL A 132 19.46 17.09 -3.60
CA VAL A 132 20.12 18.36 -3.93
C VAL A 132 20.64 19.07 -2.67
N THR A 133 19.88 19.07 -1.57
CA THR A 133 20.33 19.63 -0.28
C THR A 133 21.53 18.89 0.30
N LEU A 134 21.62 17.58 0.08
CA LEU A 134 22.76 16.76 0.46
C LEU A 134 23.96 16.90 -0.49
N GLY A 135 23.83 17.62 -1.61
CA GLY A 135 24.88 17.82 -2.61
C GLY A 135 24.91 16.76 -3.71
N VAL A 136 23.89 15.89 -3.77
CA VAL A 136 23.71 14.90 -4.83
C VAL A 136 22.86 15.53 -5.93
N THR A 137 23.46 15.79 -7.09
CA THR A 137 22.83 16.51 -8.22
C THR A 137 22.83 15.72 -9.52
N ASP A 138 23.16 14.43 -9.45
CA ASP A 138 23.06 13.48 -10.55
C ASP A 138 21.61 13.37 -11.01
N ASP A 139 21.39 13.32 -12.33
CA ASP A 139 20.07 13.03 -12.90
C ASP A 139 19.75 11.55 -12.68
N LEU A 140 18.67 11.24 -11.97
CA LEU A 140 18.22 9.86 -11.79
C LEU A 140 17.43 9.34 -13.00
N GLY A 141 17.09 10.17 -13.99
CA GLY A 141 16.36 9.76 -15.19
C GLY A 141 14.85 9.65 -15.01
N ASP A 142 14.25 10.41 -14.08
CA ASP A 142 12.79 10.49 -13.90
C ASP A 142 12.34 11.94 -13.65
N SER A 143 11.54 12.48 -14.58
CA SER A 143 11.09 13.88 -14.53
C SER A 143 10.03 14.17 -13.47
N ASN A 144 9.22 13.17 -13.11
CA ASN A 144 8.18 13.32 -12.08
C ASN A 144 8.86 13.42 -10.71
N PHE A 145 9.86 12.57 -10.44
CA PHE A 145 10.70 12.67 -9.25
C PHE A 145 11.38 14.04 -9.11
N VAL A 146 11.96 14.56 -10.19
CA VAL A 146 12.62 15.88 -10.22
C VAL A 146 11.66 17.02 -9.91
N ALA A 147 10.41 16.94 -10.39
CA ALA A 147 9.37 17.96 -10.19
C ALA A 147 8.72 17.90 -8.79
N GLY A 148 8.60 16.72 -8.20
CA GLY A 148 7.86 16.47 -6.95
C GLY A 148 6.34 16.34 -7.19
N GLN A 149 5.66 15.55 -6.35
CA GLN A 149 4.27 15.13 -6.61
C GLN A 149 3.27 16.30 -6.67
N TYR A 150 3.52 17.38 -5.92
CA TYR A 150 2.65 18.56 -5.94
C TYR A 150 2.64 19.26 -7.31
N ALA A 151 3.71 19.15 -8.11
CA ALA A 151 3.74 19.70 -9.46
C ALA A 151 2.79 18.95 -10.41
N ASP A 152 2.63 17.64 -10.23
CA ASP A 152 1.75 16.81 -11.07
C ASP A 152 0.26 17.03 -10.84
N VAL A 153 -0.13 17.64 -9.70
CA VAL A 153 -1.51 18.16 -9.51
C VAL A 153 -1.85 19.25 -10.54
N HIS A 154 -0.84 19.96 -11.05
CA HIS A 154 -0.99 21.06 -12.00
C HIS A 154 -0.57 20.69 -13.43
N ASN A 155 -0.21 19.43 -13.68
CA ASN A 155 0.29 18.96 -14.97
C ASN A 155 -0.85 18.69 -15.96
N ALA A 156 -1.12 19.67 -16.83
CA ALA A 156 -2.22 19.60 -17.81
C ALA A 156 -2.09 18.49 -18.87
N SER A 157 -0.93 17.82 -18.99
CA SER A 157 -0.72 16.73 -19.96
C SER A 157 -1.11 15.36 -19.39
N PHE A 158 -0.84 15.12 -18.10
CA PHE A 158 -1.12 13.87 -17.40
C PHE A 158 -1.54 14.20 -15.96
N VAL A 159 -2.85 14.28 -15.71
CA VAL A 159 -3.40 14.67 -14.40
C VAL A 159 -3.61 13.45 -13.51
N ILE A 160 -3.06 13.50 -12.29
CA ILE A 160 -3.48 12.57 -11.22
C ILE A 160 -4.92 12.81 -10.77
N GLY A 161 -5.46 14.01 -11.03
CA GLY A 161 -6.87 14.36 -10.82
C GLY A 161 -7.21 14.92 -9.43
N ASP A 162 -6.23 15.01 -8.54
CA ASP A 162 -6.34 15.57 -7.19
C ASP A 162 -6.91 16.99 -7.15
N ASP A 163 -7.71 17.29 -6.12
CA ASP A 163 -7.95 18.66 -5.67
C ASP A 163 -6.78 19.15 -4.80
N PRO A 164 -5.98 20.16 -5.23
CA PRO A 164 -4.90 20.71 -4.41
C PRO A 164 -5.40 21.35 -3.10
N SER A 165 -6.69 21.66 -2.96
CA SER A 165 -7.27 22.26 -1.76
C SER A 165 -7.46 21.25 -0.60
N THR A 166 -7.49 19.95 -0.90
CA THR A 166 -7.60 18.88 0.12
C THR A 166 -6.24 18.40 0.64
N TRP A 167 -5.14 18.80 0.00
CA TRP A 167 -3.78 18.41 0.38
C TRP A 167 -3.40 18.93 1.77
N ASN A 168 -2.66 18.11 2.51
CA ASN A 168 -1.97 18.57 3.71
C ASN A 168 -0.88 19.57 3.30
N ALA A 169 -0.82 20.73 3.98
CA ALA A 169 0.14 21.78 3.70
C ALA A 169 1.61 21.33 3.77
N ALA A 170 1.91 20.22 4.47
CA ALA A 170 3.23 19.58 4.47
C ALA A 170 3.67 19.09 3.08
N PHE A 171 2.72 18.60 2.26
CA PHE A 171 2.94 18.10 0.91
C PHE A 171 2.69 19.16 -0.18
N ALA A 172 2.23 20.36 0.18
CA ALA A 172 1.92 21.44 -0.77
C ALA A 172 3.20 22.19 -1.22
N GLY A 173 4.10 21.47 -1.90
CA GLY A 173 5.41 21.93 -2.36
C GLY A 173 6.48 20.85 -2.17
N THR A 174 7.76 21.25 -2.16
CA THR A 174 8.92 20.34 -2.13
C THR A 174 9.79 20.53 -0.88
N ASN A 175 9.18 20.96 0.23
CA ASN A 175 9.88 21.27 1.49
C ASN A 175 10.33 20.02 2.27
N ILE A 176 9.70 18.87 2.02
CA ILE A 176 10.11 17.58 2.58
C ILE A 176 11.35 17.12 1.81
N HIS A 177 12.41 16.79 2.54
CA HIS A 177 13.69 16.30 1.98
C HIS A 177 13.80 14.78 2.04
N GLY A 178 13.05 14.12 2.92
CA GLY A 178 13.01 12.68 2.98
C GLY A 178 11.96 12.16 3.94
N VAL A 179 11.83 10.84 3.96
CA VAL A 179 10.95 10.08 4.84
C VAL A 179 11.74 8.93 5.45
N PHE A 180 11.59 8.72 6.75
CA PHE A 180 11.90 7.44 7.39
C PHE A 180 10.62 6.62 7.50
N LEU A 181 10.70 5.34 7.15
CA LEU A 181 9.66 4.34 7.38
C LEU A 181 10.11 3.51 8.59
N LEU A 182 9.35 3.55 9.68
CA LEU A 182 9.65 2.79 10.91
C LEU A 182 8.50 1.84 11.21
N ALA A 183 8.75 0.54 11.11
CA ALA A 183 7.71 -0.48 11.25
C ALA A 183 8.01 -1.43 12.41
N SER A 184 7.03 -1.70 13.27
CA SER A 184 7.17 -2.64 14.39
C SER A 184 5.83 -3.24 14.80
N ASP A 185 5.87 -4.33 15.56
CA ASP A 185 4.68 -4.97 16.12
C ASP A 185 3.99 -4.11 17.20
N THR A 186 4.64 -3.03 17.68
CA THR A 186 4.03 -2.06 18.61
C THR A 186 4.47 -0.62 18.35
N ALA A 187 3.53 0.33 18.54
CA ALA A 187 3.82 1.77 18.50
C ALA A 187 4.85 2.23 19.56
N ALA A 188 5.04 1.47 20.65
CA ALA A 188 6.05 1.77 21.67
C ALA A 188 7.48 1.56 21.16
N ASN A 189 7.71 0.50 20.36
CA ASN A 189 8.99 0.24 19.71
C ASN A 189 9.29 1.30 18.65
N ILE A 190 8.28 1.69 17.85
CA ILE A 190 8.38 2.79 16.88
C ILE A 190 8.77 4.10 17.58
N ALA A 191 8.09 4.46 18.68
CA ALA A 191 8.39 5.67 19.43
C ALA A 191 9.82 5.66 20.02
N SER A 192 10.30 4.49 20.45
CA SER A 192 11.68 4.32 20.94
C SER A 192 12.72 4.49 19.82
N GLU A 193 12.48 3.90 18.64
CA GLU A 193 13.42 3.99 17.52
C GLU A 193 13.39 5.37 16.85
N LEU A 194 12.22 6.01 16.76
CA LEU A 194 12.12 7.41 16.35
C LEU A 194 12.93 8.32 17.28
N ALA A 195 12.83 8.12 18.60
CA ALA A 195 13.61 8.89 19.56
C ALA A 195 15.13 8.64 19.42
N ASN A 196 15.54 7.41 19.06
CA ASN A 196 16.92 7.10 18.73
C ASN A 196 17.40 7.87 17.48
N ILE A 197 16.68 7.77 16.36
CA ILE A 197 16.98 8.50 15.11
C ILE A 197 17.00 10.02 15.32
N GLN A 198 16.03 10.57 16.05
CA GLN A 198 15.99 11.99 16.41
C GLN A 198 17.16 12.40 17.33
N SER A 199 17.64 11.51 18.21
CA SER A 199 18.84 11.75 19.02
C SER A 199 20.14 11.65 18.21
N ILE A 200 20.20 10.77 17.21
CA ILE A 200 21.36 10.59 16.31
C ILE A 200 21.53 11.83 15.42
N LEU A 201 20.44 12.26 14.77
CA LEU A 201 20.46 13.36 13.80
C LEU A 201 20.36 14.73 14.49
N GLY A 202 19.71 14.83 15.65
CA GLY A 202 19.57 16.05 16.42
C GLY A 202 19.02 17.21 15.58
N SER A 203 19.66 18.38 15.68
CA SER A 203 19.27 19.58 14.94
C SER A 203 19.62 19.55 13.44
N SER A 204 20.27 18.48 12.93
CA SER A 204 20.55 18.37 11.48
C SER A 204 19.29 18.13 10.65
N ILE A 205 18.18 17.73 11.28
CA ILE A 205 16.86 17.61 10.67
C ILE A 205 15.79 18.42 11.42
N THR A 206 14.64 18.59 10.79
CA THR A 206 13.39 19.02 11.43
C THR A 206 12.24 18.19 10.90
N GLU A 207 11.38 17.73 11.79
CA GLU A 207 10.12 17.07 11.44
C GLU A 207 9.20 18.08 10.74
N ILE A 208 8.71 17.71 9.54
CA ILE A 208 7.71 18.47 8.80
C ILE A 208 6.32 17.88 9.03
N TYR A 209 6.22 16.55 9.01
CA TYR A 209 4.96 15.84 9.21
C TYR A 209 5.24 14.40 9.66
N ARG A 210 4.23 13.74 10.24
CA ARG A 210 4.28 12.30 10.49
C ARG A 210 2.90 11.67 10.32
N LEU A 211 2.84 10.44 9.83
CA LEU A 211 1.62 9.65 9.73
C LEU A 211 1.84 8.27 10.37
N ASN A 212 0.95 7.87 11.29
CA ASN A 212 1.00 6.54 11.91
C ASN A 212 -0.01 5.63 11.21
N GLY A 213 0.49 4.54 10.62
CA GLY A 213 -0.31 3.44 10.11
C GLY A 213 -0.40 2.27 11.09
N ALA A 214 -1.45 1.48 10.97
CA ALA A 214 -1.63 0.23 11.69
C ALA A 214 -2.48 -0.76 10.87
N ALA A 215 -2.18 -2.04 10.99
CA ALA A 215 -3.10 -3.09 10.56
C ALA A 215 -4.42 -2.96 11.34
N ARG A 216 -5.56 -3.09 10.65
CA ARG A 216 -6.89 -3.02 11.27
C ARG A 216 -7.10 -4.22 12.23
N PRO A 217 -7.91 -4.07 13.29
CA PRO A 217 -7.92 -5.02 14.40
C PRO A 217 -8.72 -6.30 14.12
N GLY A 218 -8.20 -7.43 14.63
CA GLY A 218 -8.95 -8.70 14.68
C GLY A 218 -9.18 -9.29 13.29
N ALA A 219 -10.45 -9.57 12.95
CA ALA A 219 -10.80 -10.15 11.65
C ALA A 219 -10.48 -9.23 10.45
N GLU A 220 -10.33 -7.92 10.71
CA GLU A 220 -10.03 -6.89 9.71
C GLU A 220 -8.52 -6.77 9.43
N GLN A 221 -7.66 -7.55 10.09
CA GLN A 221 -6.22 -7.57 9.83
C GLN A 221 -5.95 -7.92 8.35
N GLY A 222 -5.14 -7.13 7.66
CA GLY A 222 -4.92 -7.21 6.21
C GLY A 222 -5.97 -6.53 5.33
N HIS A 223 -7.07 -6.03 5.91
CA HIS A 223 -8.10 -5.31 5.17
C HIS A 223 -7.85 -3.79 5.22
N GLU A 224 -8.18 -3.08 4.15
CA GLU A 224 -8.23 -1.62 4.15
C GLU A 224 -9.52 -1.09 4.81
N HIS A 225 -9.75 0.24 4.84
CA HIS A 225 -10.82 0.81 5.66
C HIS A 225 -12.26 0.66 5.13
N PHE A 226 -12.47 0.34 3.85
CA PHE A 226 -13.78 -0.09 3.33
C PHE A 226 -14.09 -1.56 3.64
N GLY A 227 -13.11 -2.31 4.17
CA GLY A 227 -13.27 -3.69 4.65
C GLY A 227 -12.86 -4.76 3.64
N PHE A 228 -12.06 -4.43 2.62
CA PHE A 228 -11.57 -5.38 1.62
C PHE A 228 -10.14 -5.83 1.94
N MET A 229 -9.88 -7.15 1.84
CA MET A 229 -8.56 -7.73 1.97
C MET A 229 -7.62 -7.18 0.87
N ASP A 230 -6.56 -6.48 1.27
CA ASP A 230 -5.54 -5.94 0.38
C ASP A 230 -4.28 -6.83 0.38
N GLY A 231 -3.26 -6.50 -0.42
CA GLY A 231 -1.97 -7.21 -0.48
C GLY A 231 -1.96 -8.52 -1.28
N ILE A 232 -3.13 -9.05 -1.68
CA ILE A 232 -3.26 -10.35 -2.38
C ILE A 232 -2.46 -10.41 -3.69
N SER A 233 -2.58 -9.37 -4.54
CA SER A 233 -1.96 -9.36 -5.86
C SER A 233 -0.77 -8.40 -5.88
N GLN A 234 0.41 -8.98 -6.14
CA GLN A 234 1.70 -8.32 -6.37
C GLN A 234 2.38 -9.01 -7.57
N PRO A 235 3.19 -8.30 -8.39
CA PRO A 235 3.97 -8.93 -9.44
C PRO A 235 4.97 -9.95 -8.87
N ALA A 236 5.27 -11.00 -9.62
CA ALA A 236 6.39 -11.90 -9.33
C ALA A 236 7.66 -11.31 -9.93
N VAL A 237 8.61 -10.92 -9.10
CA VAL A 237 9.88 -10.34 -9.55
C VAL A 237 10.81 -11.46 -10.01
N ASN A 238 11.21 -11.43 -11.28
CA ASN A 238 12.16 -12.40 -11.86
C ASN A 238 13.49 -12.35 -11.08
N GLY A 239 14.04 -13.53 -10.76
CA GLY A 239 15.22 -13.66 -9.90
C GLY A 239 14.94 -13.62 -8.38
N PHE A 240 13.71 -13.31 -7.95
CA PHE A 240 13.38 -13.14 -6.53
C PHE A 240 12.15 -13.95 -6.07
N THR A 241 11.01 -13.84 -6.76
CA THR A 241 9.76 -14.47 -6.32
C THR A 241 9.75 -15.96 -6.65
N ASN A 242 9.79 -16.80 -5.61
CA ASN A 242 9.74 -18.26 -5.75
C ASN A 242 9.04 -18.91 -4.53
N PRO A 243 7.98 -19.72 -4.74
CA PRO A 243 7.34 -20.03 -6.03
C PRO A 243 6.55 -18.86 -6.60
N VAL A 244 6.43 -18.81 -7.94
CA VAL A 244 5.46 -17.94 -8.62
C VAL A 244 4.08 -18.58 -8.50
N LEU A 245 3.08 -17.82 -8.03
CA LEU A 245 1.74 -18.35 -7.77
C LEU A 245 0.86 -18.35 -9.03
N PRO A 246 -0.15 -19.26 -9.12
CA PRO A 246 -1.08 -19.30 -10.25
C PRO A 246 -1.80 -17.96 -10.49
N GLY A 247 -1.66 -17.43 -11.72
CA GLY A 247 -2.21 -16.13 -12.12
C GLY A 247 -1.40 -14.90 -11.70
N GLN A 248 -0.23 -15.09 -11.08
CA GLN A 248 0.72 -14.01 -10.79
C GLN A 248 1.57 -13.72 -12.04
N THR A 249 1.65 -12.45 -12.46
CA THR A 249 2.47 -12.05 -13.62
C THR A 249 3.94 -11.94 -13.21
N SER A 250 4.82 -12.63 -13.95
CA SER A 250 6.27 -12.51 -13.84
C SER A 250 6.78 -11.26 -14.58
N VAL A 251 7.60 -10.46 -13.89
CA VAL A 251 8.06 -9.13 -14.34
C VAL A 251 9.55 -8.97 -14.05
N ASP A 252 10.28 -8.35 -14.97
CA ASP A 252 11.72 -8.12 -14.82
C ASP A 252 12.03 -7.09 -13.70
N PRO A 253 13.08 -7.31 -12.88
CA PRO A 253 13.35 -6.52 -11.68
C PRO A 253 13.56 -5.03 -11.95
N GLY A 254 14.05 -4.67 -13.14
CA GLY A 254 14.21 -3.30 -13.60
C GLY A 254 12.90 -2.52 -13.78
N THR A 255 11.74 -3.17 -13.70
CA THR A 255 10.44 -2.47 -13.58
C THR A 255 10.30 -1.78 -12.22
N PHE A 256 11.00 -2.29 -11.19
CA PHE A 256 10.91 -1.84 -9.80
C PHE A 256 12.21 -1.22 -9.29
N LEU A 257 13.36 -1.70 -9.76
CA LEU A 257 14.70 -1.36 -9.29
C LEU A 257 15.50 -0.62 -10.37
N LEU A 258 16.17 0.47 -9.99
CA LEU A 258 17.01 1.24 -10.91
C LEU A 258 18.28 0.45 -11.25
N GLY A 259 18.69 0.54 -12.52
CA GLY A 259 19.91 -0.11 -13.04
C GLY A 259 19.83 -1.63 -13.17
N GLU A 260 18.64 -2.22 -13.00
CA GLU A 260 18.39 -3.65 -13.16
C GLU A 260 17.83 -4.02 -14.55
N THR A 261 17.83 -5.32 -14.86
CA THR A 261 17.30 -5.83 -16.14
C THR A 261 15.85 -5.41 -16.33
N GLY A 262 15.56 -4.68 -17.40
CA GLY A 262 14.22 -4.14 -17.70
C GLY A 262 14.03 -2.66 -17.35
N ASP A 263 15.01 -1.98 -16.75
CA ASP A 263 14.90 -0.57 -16.38
C ASP A 263 14.77 0.34 -17.63
N PRO A 264 13.64 1.05 -17.83
CA PRO A 264 13.44 1.92 -18.99
C PRO A 264 14.37 3.14 -19.03
N GLY A 265 15.00 3.49 -17.89
CA GLY A 265 15.94 4.60 -17.75
C GLY A 265 17.40 4.18 -17.62
N LEU A 266 17.74 2.91 -17.91
CA LEU A 266 19.06 2.30 -17.65
C LEU A 266 20.26 3.16 -18.10
N ASP A 267 20.21 3.72 -19.32
CA ASP A 267 21.29 4.54 -19.90
C ASP A 267 21.51 5.89 -19.16
N LEU A 268 20.56 6.32 -18.34
CA LEU A 268 20.61 7.58 -17.58
C LEU A 268 20.97 7.37 -16.09
N ARG A 269 20.80 6.16 -15.53
CA ARG A 269 20.97 5.95 -14.09
C ARG A 269 22.44 6.13 -13.68
N PRO A 270 22.75 6.93 -12.65
CA PRO A 270 24.10 6.95 -12.11
C PRO A 270 24.36 5.64 -11.36
N THR A 271 25.59 5.14 -11.42
CA THR A 271 25.94 3.80 -10.92
C THR A 271 25.67 3.59 -9.42
N TRP A 272 25.65 4.66 -8.63
CA TRP A 272 25.35 4.61 -7.20
C TRP A 272 23.85 4.45 -6.89
N ALA A 273 22.97 4.72 -7.85
CA ALA A 273 21.52 4.57 -7.69
C ALA A 273 21.02 3.15 -8.00
N LYS A 274 21.91 2.21 -8.39
CA LYS A 274 21.54 0.82 -8.65
C LYS A 274 20.92 0.18 -7.40
N ASP A 275 19.93 -0.68 -7.61
CA ASP A 275 19.17 -1.43 -6.60
C ASP A 275 18.28 -0.55 -5.69
N GLY A 276 18.22 0.76 -5.95
CA GLY A 276 17.21 1.64 -5.37
C GLY A 276 15.92 1.63 -6.18
N SER A 277 14.86 2.24 -5.64
CA SER A 277 13.55 2.35 -6.29
C SER A 277 12.92 3.72 -6.05
N PHE A 278 12.07 4.22 -6.96
CA PHE A 278 11.24 5.37 -6.62
C PHE A 278 10.06 4.92 -5.77
N LEU A 279 9.90 5.57 -4.61
CA LEU A 279 8.80 5.41 -3.67
C LEU A 279 7.79 6.54 -3.93
N VAL A 280 6.57 6.17 -4.26
CA VAL A 280 5.43 7.09 -4.34
C VAL A 280 4.64 6.96 -3.05
N PHE A 281 4.61 8.03 -2.24
CA PHE A 281 3.77 8.11 -1.05
C PHE A 281 2.48 8.89 -1.36
N ARG A 282 1.34 8.43 -0.83
CA ARG A 282 0.04 9.09 -0.91
C ARG A 282 -0.72 8.90 0.41
N GLN A 283 -1.14 9.98 1.07
CA GLN A 283 -2.12 9.90 2.14
C GLN A 283 -3.53 9.96 1.51
N LEU A 284 -4.23 8.83 1.46
CA LEU A 284 -5.54 8.70 0.85
C LEU A 284 -6.62 8.57 1.94
N GLN A 285 -7.37 9.63 2.21
CA GLN A 285 -8.49 9.61 3.17
C GLN A 285 -9.65 8.80 2.59
N GLN A 286 -10.31 7.98 3.42
CA GLN A 286 -11.42 7.10 3.02
C GLN A 286 -12.71 7.47 3.76
N LEU A 287 -13.76 7.81 3.01
CA LEU A 287 -15.08 8.19 3.51
C LEU A 287 -15.95 6.94 3.74
N VAL A 288 -15.56 6.12 4.72
CA VAL A 288 -16.14 4.77 4.95
C VAL A 288 -17.66 4.80 5.25
N PRO A 289 -18.19 5.66 6.14
CA PRO A 289 -19.63 5.78 6.36
C PRO A 289 -20.39 6.15 5.08
N GLU A 290 -19.86 7.08 4.29
CA GLU A 290 -20.45 7.53 3.02
C GLU A 290 -20.46 6.42 1.96
N PHE A 291 -19.37 5.66 1.86
CA PHE A 291 -19.27 4.50 0.97
C PHE A 291 -20.28 3.41 1.35
N ASN A 292 -20.34 3.04 2.64
CA ASN A 292 -21.29 2.05 3.14
C ASN A 292 -22.75 2.49 2.95
N GLN A 293 -23.05 3.79 3.13
CA GLN A 293 -24.37 4.35 2.86
C GLN A 293 -24.74 4.24 1.38
N PHE A 294 -23.81 4.57 0.47
CA PHE A 294 -24.03 4.43 -0.97
C PHE A 294 -24.32 2.99 -1.38
N LEU A 295 -23.58 2.01 -0.85
CA LEU A 295 -23.87 0.60 -1.10
C LEU A 295 -25.27 0.20 -0.59
N THR A 296 -25.64 0.66 0.61
CA THR A 296 -26.93 0.36 1.25
C THR A 296 -28.12 1.00 0.51
N ASP A 297 -27.93 2.19 -0.07
CA ASP A 297 -28.96 2.90 -0.82
C ASP A 297 -29.14 2.35 -2.25
N HIS A 298 -28.14 1.65 -2.80
CA HIS A 298 -28.12 1.16 -4.19
C HIS A 298 -27.86 -0.36 -4.30
N PRO A 299 -28.60 -1.22 -3.58
CA PRO A 299 -28.38 -2.66 -3.61
C PRO A 299 -28.67 -3.24 -5.01
N LEU A 300 -27.81 -4.14 -5.48
CA LEU A 300 -28.02 -4.84 -6.75
C LEU A 300 -29.15 -5.88 -6.63
N ASP A 301 -30.20 -5.70 -7.43
CA ASP A 301 -31.32 -6.65 -7.57
C ASP A 301 -30.93 -7.77 -8.56
N VAL A 302 -30.39 -8.87 -8.04
CA VAL A 302 -29.85 -9.99 -8.83
C VAL A 302 -30.33 -11.32 -8.24
N GLY A 303 -31.19 -12.02 -8.98
CA GLY A 303 -31.66 -13.36 -8.60
C GLY A 303 -32.54 -13.36 -7.34
N GLU A 304 -32.11 -14.07 -6.29
CA GLU A 304 -32.82 -14.16 -4.99
C GLU A 304 -32.03 -13.49 -3.84
N LEU A 305 -31.09 -12.58 -4.16
CA LEU A 305 -30.30 -11.88 -3.14
C LEU A 305 -31.17 -10.94 -2.30
N THR A 306 -30.90 -10.85 -1.00
CA THR A 306 -31.47 -9.79 -0.15
C THR A 306 -30.82 -8.44 -0.46
N PRO A 307 -31.45 -7.30 -0.12
CA PRO A 307 -30.83 -5.98 -0.31
C PRO A 307 -29.44 -5.86 0.33
N GLU A 308 -29.23 -6.45 1.49
CA GLU A 308 -27.92 -6.49 2.16
C GLU A 308 -26.88 -7.25 1.34
N GLN A 309 -27.24 -8.40 0.75
CA GLN A 309 -26.36 -9.15 -0.14
C GLN A 309 -26.11 -8.42 -1.47
N GLY A 310 -27.12 -7.72 -2.01
CA GLY A 310 -26.98 -6.85 -3.18
C GLY A 310 -26.07 -5.65 -2.93
N SER A 311 -26.04 -5.13 -1.69
CA SER A 311 -25.14 -4.05 -1.26
C SER A 311 -23.68 -4.53 -1.19
N GLU A 312 -23.45 -5.70 -0.59
CA GLU A 312 -22.12 -6.32 -0.54
C GLU A 312 -21.63 -6.73 -1.94
N LEU A 313 -22.52 -7.23 -2.81
CA LEU A 313 -22.20 -7.50 -4.22
C LEU A 313 -21.82 -6.22 -4.96
N LEU A 314 -22.51 -5.09 -4.73
CA LEU A 314 -22.14 -3.82 -5.36
C LEU A 314 -20.71 -3.40 -4.98
N GLY A 315 -20.36 -3.46 -3.69
CA GLY A 315 -19.01 -3.17 -3.23
C GLY A 315 -17.97 -4.12 -3.85
N ALA A 316 -18.28 -5.41 -3.89
CA ALA A 316 -17.44 -6.42 -4.51
C ALA A 316 -17.23 -6.19 -6.01
N ARG A 317 -18.24 -5.65 -6.71
CA ARG A 317 -18.18 -5.30 -8.13
C ARG A 317 -17.48 -3.98 -8.41
N MET A 318 -17.52 -3.01 -7.49
CA MET A 318 -16.68 -1.81 -7.56
C MET A 318 -15.19 -2.15 -7.41
N VAL A 319 -14.83 -3.04 -6.47
CA VAL A 319 -13.43 -3.43 -6.24
C VAL A 319 -12.93 -4.48 -7.24
N GLY A 320 -13.78 -5.43 -7.63
CA GLY A 320 -13.42 -6.65 -8.37
C GLY A 320 -13.04 -7.84 -7.47
N ARG A 321 -13.17 -7.68 -6.14
CA ARG A 321 -13.04 -8.73 -5.12
C ARG A 321 -14.09 -8.54 -4.04
N TRP A 322 -14.60 -9.64 -3.48
CA TRP A 322 -15.33 -9.60 -2.21
C TRP A 322 -14.45 -9.13 -1.07
N LYS A 323 -15.06 -8.68 0.03
CA LYS A 323 -14.34 -8.22 1.22
C LYS A 323 -13.33 -9.25 1.75
N SER A 324 -13.69 -10.53 1.70
CA SER A 324 -12.83 -11.68 2.02
C SER A 324 -11.50 -11.73 1.25
N GLY A 325 -11.47 -11.16 0.03
CA GLY A 325 -10.41 -11.33 -0.96
C GLY A 325 -10.80 -12.19 -2.17
N ALA A 326 -11.93 -12.89 -2.16
CA ALA A 326 -12.36 -13.73 -3.29
C ALA A 326 -12.54 -12.90 -4.58
N PRO A 327 -11.89 -13.24 -5.71
CA PRO A 327 -12.05 -12.49 -6.95
C PRO A 327 -13.43 -12.76 -7.56
N ILE A 328 -14.19 -11.70 -7.85
CA ILE A 328 -15.56 -11.86 -8.37
C ILE A 328 -15.57 -12.57 -9.73
N PHE A 329 -14.49 -12.48 -10.50
CA PHE A 329 -14.41 -13.17 -11.79
C PHE A 329 -14.55 -14.70 -11.66
N LEU A 330 -14.14 -15.27 -10.51
CA LEU A 330 -14.29 -16.69 -10.18
C LEU A 330 -15.52 -16.99 -9.30
N SER A 331 -16.00 -16.01 -8.53
CA SER A 331 -17.20 -16.13 -7.69
C SER A 331 -18.12 -14.90 -7.85
N PRO A 332 -18.90 -14.81 -8.95
CA PRO A 332 -19.46 -13.53 -9.41
C PRO A 332 -20.74 -13.08 -8.71
N THR A 333 -21.40 -13.97 -7.94
CA THR A 333 -22.73 -13.73 -7.35
C THR A 333 -22.81 -14.01 -5.86
N ALA A 334 -21.78 -14.61 -5.26
CA ALA A 334 -21.66 -14.83 -3.82
C ALA A 334 -20.18 -14.86 -3.42
N ASP A 335 -19.88 -14.51 -2.17
CA ASP A 335 -18.54 -14.63 -1.60
C ASP A 335 -18.13 -16.10 -1.40
N ASP A 336 -16.85 -16.41 -1.58
CA ASP A 336 -16.23 -17.69 -1.24
C ASP A 336 -14.97 -17.45 -0.38
N PRO A 337 -15.13 -17.39 0.97
CA PRO A 337 -13.99 -17.24 1.88
C PRO A 337 -12.98 -18.38 1.80
N VAL A 338 -13.34 -19.55 1.28
CA VAL A 338 -12.42 -20.69 1.10
C VAL A 338 -11.56 -20.49 -0.14
N LEU A 339 -12.11 -19.92 -1.22
CA LEU A 339 -11.35 -19.41 -2.35
C LEU A 339 -10.44 -18.25 -1.91
N ALA A 340 -10.97 -17.29 -1.15
CA ALA A 340 -10.24 -16.11 -0.71
C ALA A 340 -8.97 -16.44 0.09
N ALA A 341 -9.07 -17.39 1.03
CA ALA A 341 -8.00 -17.82 1.92
C ALA A 341 -7.02 -18.84 1.28
N ASP A 342 -7.00 -18.98 -0.05
CA ASP A 342 -6.06 -19.85 -0.77
C ASP A 342 -5.25 -19.07 -1.80
N PRO A 343 -3.98 -18.72 -1.51
CA PRO A 343 -3.13 -17.97 -2.44
C PRO A 343 -2.80 -18.72 -3.74
N ASN A 344 -3.08 -20.03 -3.85
CA ASN A 344 -2.95 -20.78 -5.10
C ASN A 344 -4.17 -20.64 -6.03
N ARG A 345 -5.26 -20.01 -5.55
CA ARG A 345 -6.52 -19.87 -6.28
C ARG A 345 -7.05 -18.44 -6.32
N ASN A 346 -6.86 -17.65 -5.26
CA ASN A 346 -7.43 -16.30 -5.13
C ASN A 346 -6.88 -15.27 -6.15
N ASN A 347 -5.80 -15.58 -6.88
CA ASN A 347 -5.30 -14.77 -7.98
C ASN A 347 -5.34 -15.44 -9.37
N ASN A 348 -5.83 -16.69 -9.46
CA ASN A 348 -5.73 -17.53 -10.64
C ASN A 348 -6.84 -17.28 -11.68
N PHE A 349 -6.81 -16.11 -12.32
CA PHE A 349 -7.76 -15.71 -13.37
C PHE A 349 -7.13 -14.72 -14.35
N THR A 350 -7.74 -14.54 -15.52
CA THR A 350 -7.23 -13.70 -16.63
C THR A 350 -8.25 -12.68 -17.15
N TYR A 351 -9.46 -12.66 -16.59
CA TYR A 351 -10.68 -12.06 -17.14
C TYR A 351 -11.18 -12.62 -18.48
N LEU A 352 -10.55 -13.68 -18.99
CA LEU A 352 -10.98 -14.38 -20.20
C LEU A 352 -11.86 -15.58 -19.84
N LEU A 353 -13.00 -15.73 -20.51
CA LEU A 353 -13.85 -16.91 -20.37
C LEU A 353 -13.27 -18.11 -21.13
N ASP A 354 -13.39 -19.31 -20.56
CA ASP A 354 -13.03 -20.58 -21.20
C ASP A 354 -14.18 -21.05 -22.11
N VAL A 355 -14.30 -20.38 -23.27
CA VAL A 355 -15.38 -20.55 -24.25
C VAL A 355 -14.82 -20.66 -25.68
N PRO A 356 -15.55 -21.25 -26.65
CA PRO A 356 -15.01 -21.53 -27.99
C PRO A 356 -14.64 -20.30 -28.84
N ASP A 357 -15.23 -19.13 -28.57
CA ASP A 357 -14.85 -17.84 -29.17
C ASP A 357 -14.66 -16.77 -28.07
N PRO A 358 -13.51 -16.78 -27.38
CA PRO A 358 -13.24 -15.83 -26.30
C PRO A 358 -13.00 -14.42 -26.84
N GLY A 359 -12.59 -14.29 -28.11
CA GLY A 359 -12.34 -12.98 -28.73
C GLY A 359 -13.62 -12.16 -28.82
N THR A 360 -14.72 -12.77 -29.28
CA THR A 360 -16.02 -12.10 -29.28
C THR A 360 -16.51 -11.87 -27.85
N GLU A 361 -16.63 -12.91 -27.01
CA GLU A 361 -17.24 -12.82 -25.67
C GLU A 361 -16.55 -11.81 -24.72
N ASN A 362 -15.21 -11.75 -24.72
CA ASN A 362 -14.46 -10.89 -23.79
C ASN A 362 -14.52 -9.38 -24.16
N HIS A 363 -15.13 -9.01 -25.30
CA HIS A 363 -15.36 -7.61 -25.68
C HIS A 363 -16.69 -7.04 -25.15
N PHE A 364 -17.62 -7.90 -24.71
CA PHE A 364 -18.94 -7.53 -24.18
C PHE A 364 -19.13 -7.94 -22.71
N ASN A 365 -18.58 -9.08 -22.28
CA ASN A 365 -19.00 -9.72 -21.04
C ASN A 365 -18.47 -9.02 -19.77
N GLN A 366 -19.40 -8.38 -19.05
CA GLN A 366 -19.18 -7.80 -17.71
C GLN A 366 -19.88 -8.59 -16.60
N THR A 367 -20.55 -9.70 -16.91
CA THR A 367 -21.31 -10.52 -15.94
C THR A 367 -20.40 -10.99 -14.80
N ASN A 368 -19.22 -11.51 -15.12
CA ASN A 368 -18.28 -12.00 -14.10
C ASN A 368 -17.53 -10.87 -13.37
N CYS A 369 -17.14 -9.80 -14.06
CA CYS A 369 -16.42 -8.67 -13.47
C CYS A 369 -16.61 -7.41 -14.35
N PRO A 370 -17.03 -6.24 -13.82
CA PRO A 370 -17.12 -5.00 -14.58
C PRO A 370 -15.77 -4.57 -15.18
N PHE A 371 -15.75 -4.01 -16.39
CA PHE A 371 -14.51 -3.46 -16.99
C PHE A 371 -13.94 -2.30 -16.15
N GLY A 372 -14.81 -1.53 -15.48
CA GLY A 372 -14.44 -0.44 -14.60
C GLY A 372 -13.98 -0.84 -13.19
N ALA A 373 -14.06 -2.12 -12.80
CA ALA A 373 -13.71 -2.57 -11.45
C ALA A 373 -12.24 -2.28 -11.12
N HIS A 374 -11.96 -1.86 -9.87
CA HIS A 374 -10.63 -1.38 -9.46
C HIS A 374 -9.49 -2.32 -9.84
N ILE A 375 -9.56 -3.61 -9.46
CA ILE A 375 -8.49 -4.57 -9.78
C ILE A 375 -8.40 -4.95 -11.28
N ARG A 376 -9.40 -4.58 -12.09
CA ARG A 376 -9.41 -4.77 -13.56
C ARG A 376 -8.88 -3.52 -14.28
N LYS A 377 -9.10 -2.32 -13.72
CA LYS A 377 -8.49 -1.07 -14.15
C LYS A 377 -6.97 -1.04 -13.92
N VAL A 378 -6.46 -1.54 -12.79
CA VAL A 378 -5.02 -1.48 -12.45
C VAL A 378 -4.20 -2.67 -12.95
N HIS A 379 -4.84 -3.79 -13.27
CA HIS A 379 -4.21 -4.99 -13.82
C HIS A 379 -5.20 -5.67 -14.79
N PRO A 380 -5.35 -5.17 -16.03
CA PRO A 380 -6.29 -5.68 -17.05
C PRO A 380 -6.08 -7.13 -17.50
N ARG A 381 -4.92 -7.75 -17.26
CA ARG A 381 -4.60 -9.13 -17.65
C ARG A 381 -4.89 -9.37 -19.12
N GLY A 382 -5.69 -10.40 -19.44
CA GLY A 382 -6.01 -10.80 -20.80
C GLY A 382 -6.84 -9.79 -21.59
N ASP A 383 -7.36 -8.72 -20.97
CA ASP A 383 -7.99 -7.63 -21.73
C ASP A 383 -6.99 -6.83 -22.57
N LEU A 384 -5.69 -6.92 -22.28
CA LEU A 384 -4.62 -6.30 -23.06
C LEU A 384 -3.62 -7.36 -23.56
N ASP A 385 -2.84 -6.99 -24.56
CA ASP A 385 -1.60 -7.71 -24.88
C ASP A 385 -0.61 -7.52 -23.72
N PRO A 386 0.06 -8.58 -23.21
CA PRO A 386 1.05 -8.44 -22.14
C PRO A 386 2.15 -7.40 -22.42
N ALA A 387 2.51 -7.15 -23.69
CA ALA A 387 3.46 -6.10 -24.04
C ALA A 387 2.95 -4.67 -23.79
N ALA A 388 1.64 -4.48 -23.63
CA ALA A 388 1.00 -3.21 -23.26
C ALA A 388 0.67 -3.10 -21.75
N GLU A 389 0.87 -4.17 -20.97
CA GLU A 389 0.65 -4.20 -19.52
C GLU A 389 1.96 -4.29 -18.72
N ASN A 390 2.93 -5.10 -19.17
CA ASN A 390 4.10 -5.49 -18.38
C ASN A 390 5.02 -4.33 -17.92
N SER A 391 4.98 -3.18 -18.59
CA SER A 391 5.72 -1.97 -18.17
C SER A 391 5.05 -1.18 -17.04
N HIS A 392 3.84 -1.54 -16.61
CA HIS A 392 2.97 -0.71 -15.76
C HIS A 392 2.69 -1.31 -14.38
N PHE A 393 3.47 -2.30 -13.98
CA PHE A 393 3.41 -2.86 -12.63
C PHE A 393 4.03 -1.92 -11.59
N ILE A 394 3.49 -2.03 -10.37
CA ILE A 394 4.03 -1.44 -9.15
C ILE A 394 4.06 -2.53 -8.06
N ILE A 395 5.01 -2.46 -7.14
CA ILE A 395 4.93 -3.19 -5.87
C ILE A 395 4.27 -2.26 -4.84
N ARG A 396 3.35 -2.77 -4.03
CA ARG A 396 2.59 -1.97 -3.05
C ARG A 396 2.89 -2.38 -1.62
N SER A 397 3.32 -1.44 -0.79
CA SER A 397 3.68 -1.65 0.62
C SER A 397 2.84 -0.74 1.53
N SER A 398 1.52 -0.74 1.29
CA SER A 398 0.58 0.22 1.88
C SER A 398 0.03 -0.25 3.23
N ILE A 399 -0.34 0.68 4.11
CA ILE A 399 -0.90 0.38 5.43
C ILE A 399 -2.08 1.31 5.78
N PRO A 400 -3.17 0.84 6.41
CA PRO A 400 -4.25 1.71 6.88
C PRO A 400 -3.76 2.70 7.95
N TYR A 401 -4.38 3.88 8.03
CA TYR A 401 -4.12 4.90 9.05
C TYR A 401 -5.43 5.46 9.64
N GLY A 402 -5.34 5.98 10.85
CA GLY A 402 -6.47 6.53 11.59
C GLY A 402 -7.25 5.45 12.36
N PRO A 403 -8.28 5.84 13.12
CA PRO A 403 -9.07 4.91 13.90
C PRO A 403 -10.20 4.28 13.07
N GLU A 404 -10.70 3.13 13.55
CA GLU A 404 -11.91 2.50 13.05
C GLU A 404 -13.12 3.46 13.04
N VAL A 405 -14.16 3.13 12.27
CA VAL A 405 -15.40 3.89 12.21
C VAL A 405 -16.09 3.86 13.57
N THR A 406 -16.45 5.03 14.09
CA THR A 406 -17.16 5.13 15.37
C THR A 406 -18.67 4.91 15.21
N ALA A 407 -19.34 4.45 16.26
CA ALA A 407 -20.79 4.26 16.25
C ALA A 407 -21.58 5.56 15.93
N ALA A 408 -21.00 6.74 16.19
CA ALA A 408 -21.60 8.03 15.82
C ALA A 408 -21.49 8.31 14.31
N GLU A 409 -20.37 7.97 13.69
CA GLU A 409 -20.17 8.06 12.23
C GLU A 409 -21.06 7.05 11.50
N THR A 410 -21.16 5.81 11.99
CA THR A 410 -22.12 4.81 11.48
C THR A 410 -23.57 5.30 11.56
N ALA A 411 -23.98 5.89 12.70
CA ALA A 411 -25.35 6.35 12.89
C ALA A 411 -25.71 7.64 12.14
N SER A 412 -24.73 8.35 11.58
CA SER A 412 -24.91 9.59 10.82
C SER A 412 -24.51 9.46 9.34
N SER A 413 -23.99 8.30 8.94
CA SER A 413 -23.47 8.02 7.59
C SER A 413 -22.50 9.09 7.08
N THR A 414 -21.72 9.69 8.01
CA THR A 414 -20.86 10.85 7.78
C THR A 414 -19.51 10.65 8.47
N THR A 415 -18.42 10.83 7.73
CA THR A 415 -17.06 10.84 8.27
C THR A 415 -16.83 12.07 9.13
N SER A 416 -16.29 11.87 10.34
CA SER A 416 -15.90 12.97 11.24
C SER A 416 -14.47 12.88 11.76
N ILE A 417 -13.82 11.72 11.58
CA ILE A 417 -12.43 11.48 11.93
C ILE A 417 -11.66 11.04 10.67
N ASP A 418 -10.45 11.58 10.49
CA ASP A 418 -9.58 11.24 9.37
C ASP A 418 -9.05 9.80 9.51
N ARG A 419 -9.16 9.03 8.42
CA ARG A 419 -8.75 7.63 8.29
C ARG A 419 -8.57 7.29 6.82
N GLY A 420 -7.83 6.25 6.51
CA GLY A 420 -7.73 5.73 5.14
C GLY A 420 -6.43 4.97 4.90
N LEU A 421 -5.87 5.07 3.70
CA LEU A 421 -4.67 4.34 3.31
C LEU A 421 -3.45 5.26 3.26
N ALA A 422 -2.39 4.89 3.98
CA ALA A 422 -1.04 5.39 3.73
C ALA A 422 -0.49 4.55 2.58
N PHE A 423 -0.77 4.99 1.36
CA PHE A 423 -0.41 4.26 0.16
C PHE A 423 1.07 4.49 -0.16
N VAL A 424 1.75 3.39 -0.45
CA VAL A 424 3.15 3.32 -0.85
C VAL A 424 3.22 2.42 -2.08
N SER A 425 3.86 2.91 -3.15
CA SER A 425 4.24 2.07 -4.28
C SER A 425 5.68 2.26 -4.73
N TYR A 426 6.28 1.17 -5.20
CA TYR A 426 7.65 1.08 -5.70
C TYR A 426 7.68 0.77 -7.20
N GLN A 427 8.52 1.51 -7.93
CA GLN A 427 8.70 1.43 -9.38
C GLN A 427 10.04 2.07 -9.79
N ALA A 428 10.65 1.61 -10.88
CA ALA A 428 11.85 2.23 -11.44
C ALA A 428 11.55 3.48 -12.28
N SER A 429 10.30 3.66 -12.73
CA SER A 429 9.83 4.90 -13.35
C SER A 429 8.47 5.26 -12.78
N ILE A 430 8.38 6.45 -12.20
CA ILE A 430 7.13 6.99 -11.63
C ILE A 430 6.11 7.20 -12.74
N PHE A 431 6.57 7.64 -13.92
CA PHE A 431 5.73 7.77 -15.10
C PHE A 431 5.08 6.44 -15.46
N ASN A 432 5.87 5.38 -15.68
CA ASN A 432 5.34 4.09 -16.13
C ASN A 432 4.51 3.35 -15.05
N GLY A 433 4.83 3.51 -13.76
CA GLY A 433 4.09 2.92 -12.65
C GLY A 433 2.88 3.77 -12.24
N PHE A 434 2.92 4.34 -11.03
CA PHE A 434 1.84 5.11 -10.42
C PHE A 434 1.16 6.13 -11.36
N MET A 435 1.93 6.97 -12.07
CA MET A 435 1.35 8.04 -12.89
C MET A 435 0.54 7.49 -14.06
N PHE A 436 1.05 6.46 -14.74
CA PHE A 436 0.34 5.80 -15.83
C PHE A 436 -0.95 5.13 -15.33
N LEU A 437 -0.86 4.36 -14.24
CA LEU A 437 -2.02 3.73 -13.62
C LEU A 437 -3.09 4.77 -13.28
N GLN A 438 -2.74 5.83 -12.51
CA GLN A 438 -3.71 6.84 -12.08
C GLN A 438 -4.29 7.65 -13.26
N SER A 439 -3.44 8.19 -14.13
CA SER A 439 -3.86 9.18 -15.14
C SER A 439 -4.35 8.59 -16.47
N ILE A 440 -3.83 7.43 -16.88
CA ILE A 440 -4.10 6.84 -18.21
C ILE A 440 -5.09 5.67 -18.15
N TRP A 441 -5.20 4.96 -17.02
CA TRP A 441 -6.12 3.83 -16.83
C TRP A 441 -7.28 4.13 -15.85
N ILE A 442 -6.95 4.45 -14.59
CA ILE A 442 -7.90 4.67 -13.49
C ILE A 442 -8.83 5.85 -13.79
N ASN A 443 -8.29 7.02 -14.13
CA ASN A 443 -9.05 8.25 -14.44
C ASN A 443 -9.67 8.27 -15.85
N ASN A 444 -9.40 7.26 -16.69
CA ASN A 444 -9.79 7.27 -18.10
C ASN A 444 -11.13 6.57 -18.35
N VAL A 445 -12.15 7.35 -18.74
CA VAL A 445 -13.52 6.88 -19.02
C VAL A 445 -13.63 5.86 -20.16
N GLY A 446 -12.69 5.88 -21.12
CA GLY A 446 -12.69 5.01 -22.30
C GLY A 446 -11.75 3.81 -22.19
N PHE A 447 -11.18 3.58 -21.01
CA PHE A 447 -10.34 2.43 -20.69
C PHE A 447 -11.18 1.41 -19.89
N ILE A 448 -11.13 0.10 -20.16
CA ILE A 448 -10.23 -0.63 -21.04
C ILE A 448 -10.61 -0.50 -22.52
N PHE A 449 -9.60 -0.38 -23.39
CA PHE A 449 -9.81 -0.16 -24.82
C PHE A 449 -10.40 -1.39 -25.54
N GLY A 450 -11.06 -1.15 -26.68
CA GLY A 450 -11.54 -2.21 -27.58
C GLY A 450 -12.81 -2.94 -27.15
N LYS A 451 -13.41 -2.58 -26.01
CA LYS A 451 -14.71 -3.08 -25.56
C LYS A 451 -15.85 -2.44 -26.35
N VAL A 452 -16.99 -3.12 -26.40
CA VAL A 452 -18.18 -2.62 -27.13
C VAL A 452 -18.96 -1.58 -26.31
N ASP A 453 -18.96 -1.73 -24.99
CA ASP A 453 -19.49 -0.73 -24.07
C ASP A 453 -18.68 0.58 -24.20
N PRO A 454 -19.27 1.67 -24.71
CA PRO A 454 -18.57 2.95 -24.90
C PRO A 454 -18.52 3.79 -23.61
N THR A 455 -19.03 3.24 -22.50
CA THR A 455 -19.45 3.94 -21.28
C THR A 455 -18.85 3.34 -20.00
N ILE A 456 -17.82 2.49 -20.13
CA ILE A 456 -17.07 1.85 -19.02
C ILE A 456 -16.87 2.76 -17.81
N GLY A 457 -16.49 4.01 -18.05
CA GLY A 457 -16.34 5.00 -17.00
C GLY A 457 -15.00 4.89 -16.29
N VAL A 458 -14.91 5.56 -15.13
CA VAL A 458 -13.69 5.60 -14.32
C VAL A 458 -13.72 4.56 -13.20
N ASP A 459 -12.56 4.27 -12.66
CA ASP A 459 -12.43 3.45 -11.45
C ASP A 459 -13.33 4.00 -10.32
N PRO A 460 -14.18 3.17 -9.69
CA PRO A 460 -15.20 3.61 -8.76
C PRO A 460 -14.64 3.90 -7.34
N ILE A 461 -13.42 3.46 -7.05
CA ILE A 461 -12.76 3.60 -5.74
C ILE A 461 -11.84 4.82 -5.75
N ILE A 462 -10.89 4.89 -6.69
CA ILE A 462 -9.82 5.91 -6.76
C ILE A 462 -9.76 6.69 -8.08
N GLY A 463 -10.63 6.40 -9.05
CA GLY A 463 -10.76 7.22 -10.24
C GLY A 463 -11.45 8.53 -9.91
N THR A 464 -10.96 9.65 -10.46
CA THR A 464 -11.58 10.97 -10.25
C THR A 464 -11.67 11.76 -11.56
N LEU A 465 -12.70 12.60 -11.64
CA LEU A 465 -12.95 13.56 -12.72
C LEU A 465 -12.88 15.01 -12.20
N GLY A 466 -12.04 15.26 -11.19
CA GLY A 466 -11.94 16.56 -10.52
C GLY A 466 -13.10 16.82 -9.55
N GLY A 467 -13.49 15.80 -8.78
CA GLY A 467 -14.55 15.88 -7.76
C GLY A 467 -16.00 15.93 -8.31
N GLY A 468 -16.20 15.77 -9.63
CA GLY A 468 -17.52 15.60 -10.22
C GLY A 468 -18.13 14.21 -9.98
N PRO A 469 -19.44 14.02 -10.21
CA PRO A 469 -20.05 12.69 -10.23
C PRO A 469 -19.49 11.85 -11.39
N LYS A 470 -19.45 10.54 -11.19
CA LYS A 470 -18.79 9.58 -12.08
C LYS A 470 -19.79 8.49 -12.49
N ASN A 471 -19.95 8.27 -13.78
CA ASN A 471 -20.68 7.10 -14.28
C ASN A 471 -19.72 5.91 -14.35
N ILE A 472 -20.26 4.72 -14.08
CA ILE A 472 -19.61 3.43 -14.31
C ILE A 472 -20.67 2.42 -14.74
N SER A 473 -20.42 1.76 -15.86
CA SER A 473 -21.30 0.74 -16.42
C SER A 473 -20.99 -0.65 -15.85
N GLY A 474 -21.86 -1.63 -16.12
CA GLY A 474 -21.57 -3.04 -15.84
C GLY A 474 -21.51 -3.43 -14.36
N LEU A 475 -21.69 -2.50 -13.40
CA LEU A 475 -21.80 -2.83 -11.98
C LEU A 475 -22.99 -3.75 -11.68
N ASN A 476 -24.06 -3.71 -12.48
CA ASN A 476 -25.08 -4.76 -12.46
C ASN A 476 -24.65 -5.94 -13.36
N PRO A 477 -24.56 -7.19 -12.88
CA PRO A 477 -24.21 -8.34 -13.73
C PRO A 477 -25.26 -8.69 -14.79
N LEU A 478 -26.48 -8.14 -14.70
CA LEU A 478 -27.61 -8.37 -15.63
C LEU A 478 -27.60 -7.46 -16.87
N VAL A 479 -26.44 -6.88 -17.22
CA VAL A 479 -26.29 -6.12 -18.48
C VAL A 479 -26.47 -7.02 -19.72
N PRO A 480 -26.96 -6.48 -20.85
CA PRO A 480 -27.07 -7.20 -22.11
C PRO A 480 -25.73 -7.75 -22.60
N VAL A 481 -25.77 -8.95 -23.17
CA VAL A 481 -24.59 -9.66 -23.70
C VAL A 481 -24.50 -9.65 -25.23
N ASP A 482 -25.37 -8.88 -25.90
CA ASP A 482 -25.38 -8.76 -27.36
C ASP A 482 -25.77 -7.34 -27.87
N GLU A 483 -25.39 -7.03 -29.11
CA GLU A 483 -25.69 -5.77 -29.81
C GLU A 483 -27.19 -5.58 -30.17
N SER A 484 -28.06 -6.57 -29.91
CA SER A 484 -29.44 -6.62 -30.41
C SER A 484 -30.51 -6.28 -29.36
N SER A 485 -30.09 -5.81 -28.19
CA SER A 485 -30.99 -5.44 -27.09
C SER A 485 -31.73 -4.11 -27.35
N ASP A 486 -33.01 -4.22 -27.76
CA ASP A 486 -34.01 -3.13 -27.84
C ASP A 486 -34.39 -2.59 -26.42
N PHE A 487 -33.41 -2.27 -25.57
CA PHE A 487 -33.62 -1.72 -24.23
C PHE A 487 -33.50 -0.19 -24.20
N HIS A 488 -34.42 0.44 -23.46
CA HIS A 488 -34.61 1.88 -23.36
C HIS A 488 -33.42 2.62 -22.73
N ASP A 489 -33.08 3.79 -23.31
CA ASP A 489 -32.31 4.96 -22.82
C ASP A 489 -30.97 4.77 -22.07
N ASP A 490 -30.74 3.67 -21.35
CA ASP A 490 -29.49 3.21 -20.75
C ASP A 490 -29.44 1.67 -20.79
N PRO A 491 -28.80 1.06 -21.81
CA PRO A 491 -28.69 -0.39 -21.90
C PRO A 491 -27.63 -0.99 -20.96
N TRP A 492 -26.74 -0.19 -20.36
CA TRP A 492 -25.60 -0.68 -19.58
C TRP A 492 -25.77 -0.61 -18.06
N ASN A 493 -26.94 -0.12 -17.60
CA ASN A 493 -27.30 0.07 -16.19
C ASN A 493 -26.23 0.89 -15.45
N ASP A 494 -25.94 2.09 -15.98
CA ASP A 494 -24.94 3.00 -15.47
C ASP A 494 -25.23 3.39 -14.01
N VAL A 495 -24.27 3.12 -13.12
CA VAL A 495 -24.34 3.58 -11.73
C VAL A 495 -23.66 4.94 -11.64
N VAL A 496 -24.43 5.95 -11.21
CA VAL A 496 -23.89 7.29 -10.94
C VAL A 496 -23.33 7.34 -9.52
N ILE A 497 -22.00 7.36 -9.40
CA ILE A 497 -21.29 7.60 -8.16
C ILE A 497 -21.29 9.12 -7.90
N PRO A 498 -21.94 9.63 -6.83
CA PRO A 498 -22.19 11.05 -6.65
C PRO A 498 -20.99 11.86 -6.12
N ARG A 499 -19.91 11.19 -5.68
CA ARG A 499 -18.71 11.79 -5.09
C ARG A 499 -17.52 10.84 -5.12
N ASP A 500 -16.32 11.37 -4.92
CA ASP A 500 -15.17 10.55 -4.57
C ASP A 500 -15.27 10.06 -3.11
N TYR A 501 -15.09 8.75 -2.89
CA TYR A 501 -15.01 8.14 -1.54
C TYR A 501 -13.57 8.08 -1.02
N VAL A 502 -12.59 8.22 -1.91
CA VAL A 502 -11.18 8.37 -1.58
C VAL A 502 -10.75 9.80 -1.89
N ILE A 503 -10.33 10.54 -0.88
CA ILE A 503 -9.89 11.94 -1.00
C ILE A 503 -8.38 12.01 -0.78
N SER A 504 -7.65 12.49 -1.78
CA SER A 504 -6.22 12.72 -1.63
C SER A 504 -5.96 13.81 -0.58
N ARG A 505 -5.11 13.50 0.39
CA ARG A 505 -4.51 14.43 1.35
C ARG A 505 -3.08 14.81 0.93
N GLY A 506 -2.70 14.49 -0.30
CA GLY A 506 -1.39 14.72 -0.88
C GLY A 506 -0.37 13.64 -0.56
N GLY A 507 0.85 13.88 -1.02
CA GLY A 507 1.97 12.97 -0.89
C GLY A 507 3.22 13.55 -1.55
N GLU A 508 4.23 12.71 -1.76
CA GLU A 508 5.49 13.11 -2.39
C GLU A 508 6.15 11.90 -3.08
N TYR A 509 7.03 12.19 -4.03
CA TYR A 509 7.91 11.24 -4.67
C TYR A 509 9.29 11.22 -4.02
N PHE A 510 9.78 10.03 -3.68
CA PHE A 510 11.09 9.83 -3.09
C PHE A 510 11.88 8.81 -3.91
N PHE A 511 13.19 8.85 -3.79
CA PHE A 511 14.09 7.77 -4.17
C PHE A 511 14.50 7.03 -2.90
N SER A 512 14.23 5.73 -2.86
CA SER A 512 14.68 4.80 -1.83
C SER A 512 15.98 4.14 -2.32
N PRO A 513 17.16 4.68 -1.98
CA PRO A 513 18.45 4.15 -2.44
C PRO A 513 18.74 2.77 -1.86
N SER A 514 19.63 2.02 -2.50
CA SER A 514 20.28 0.85 -1.92
C SER A 514 21.23 1.22 -0.77
N LEU A 515 21.71 0.25 0.01
CA LEU A 515 22.65 0.49 1.12
C LEU A 515 23.97 1.10 0.62
N SER A 516 24.48 0.63 -0.52
CA SER A 516 25.61 1.24 -1.21
C SER A 516 25.29 2.65 -1.73
N GLY A 517 24.08 2.89 -2.24
CA GLY A 517 23.58 4.21 -2.61
C GLY A 517 23.51 5.18 -1.42
N LEU A 518 23.09 4.72 -0.24
CA LEU A 518 23.15 5.51 1.00
C LEU A 518 24.59 5.87 1.39
N GLY A 519 25.52 4.94 1.21
CA GLY A 519 26.95 5.20 1.37
C GLY A 519 27.47 6.28 0.42
N ALA A 520 27.01 6.30 -0.83
CA ALA A 520 27.35 7.34 -1.80
C ALA A 520 26.74 8.71 -1.44
N ILE A 521 25.45 8.76 -1.08
CA ILE A 521 24.77 9.98 -0.60
C ILE A 521 25.49 10.57 0.62
N ALA A 522 25.98 9.73 1.53
CA ALA A 522 26.73 10.15 2.72
C ALA A 522 28.17 10.61 2.42
N ALA A 523 28.72 10.29 1.25
CA ALA A 523 30.09 10.59 0.83
C ALA A 523 30.22 11.78 -0.15
N ALA A 524 29.11 12.21 -0.76
CA ALA A 524 28.99 13.51 -1.43
C ALA A 524 29.18 14.69 -0.45
#